data_AF-A0A2D9WNV1-F1
#
_entry.id   AF-A0A2D9WNV1-F1
#
_cell.length_a   1.000
_cell.length_b   1.000
_cell.length_c   1.000
_cell.angle_alpha   90.00
_cell.angle_beta   90.00
_cell.angle_gamma   90.00
#
_symmetry.space_group_name_H-M   'P 1'
#
loop_
_entity.id
_entity.type
_entity.pdbx_description
1 polymer ?
#
loop_
_entity_poly.entity_id
_entity_poly.type
_entity_poly.pdbx_seq_one_letter_code
_entity_poly.pdbx_strand_id
1 'polypeptide(L)'
;MKKYLILLFVLFGPHITYGQTASETTVRDYFSDIPVMIEIARCESNFRQFTENGDVVRGGSGGGMVGMFQFFESIHTPAAANLGYDILTLDGNMAYAKYLYGTEGTTPWDNAKDCWKVATTTSQFDPNQEQAILTELKRQLALLQQLFTLLQKLESLR
;
A
#
# COMPACT_ATOMS: atom_id res chain seq x y z
N MET A 1 -51.43 8.37 29.94
CA MET A 1 -50.73 9.04 28.82
C MET A 1 -49.58 9.89 29.36
N LYS A 2 -48.36 9.36 29.41
CA LYS A 2 -47.14 10.16 29.59
C LYS A 2 -46.11 9.65 28.59
N LYS A 3 -45.72 10.54 27.69
CA LYS A 3 -44.80 10.33 26.57
C LYS A 3 -43.40 10.11 27.12
N TYR A 4 -42.81 8.94 26.89
CA TYR A 4 -41.39 8.72 27.15
C TYR A 4 -40.59 9.31 26.00
N LEU A 5 -39.87 10.38 26.32
CA LEU A 5 -38.86 11.04 25.51
C LEU A 5 -37.67 10.08 25.38
N ILE A 6 -37.52 9.43 24.22
CA ILE A 6 -36.32 8.68 23.88
C ILE A 6 -35.23 9.70 23.56
N LEU A 7 -34.27 9.86 24.47
CA LEU A 7 -33.02 10.57 24.22
C LEU A 7 -32.27 9.85 23.09
N LEU A 8 -32.21 10.50 21.93
CA LEU A 8 -31.28 10.19 20.84
C LEU A 8 -29.86 10.57 21.29
N PHE A 9 -29.19 9.64 21.98
CA PHE A 9 -27.73 9.61 22.06
C PHE A 9 -27.22 8.63 21.00
N VAL A 10 -27.34 9.00 19.73
CA VAL A 10 -26.53 8.36 18.69
C VAL A 10 -25.15 9.00 18.74
N LEU A 11 -24.34 8.41 19.61
CA LEU A 11 -22.96 8.03 19.34
C LEU A 11 -22.26 8.88 18.28
N PHE A 12 -21.61 9.96 18.72
CA PHE A 12 -20.35 10.40 18.12
C PHE A 12 -19.32 9.28 18.34
N GLY A 13 -19.41 8.22 17.52
CA GLY A 13 -18.29 7.32 17.32
C GLY A 13 -17.18 8.10 16.61
N PRO A 14 -15.90 7.84 16.90
CA PRO A 14 -14.83 8.41 16.11
C PRO A 14 -15.06 8.01 14.65
N HIS A 15 -15.18 9.00 13.77
CA HIS A 15 -15.08 8.78 12.34
C HIS A 15 -13.69 8.20 12.09
N ILE A 16 -13.57 6.87 11.98
CA ILE A 16 -12.36 6.26 11.45
C ILE A 16 -12.27 6.70 9.99
N THR A 17 -11.36 7.63 9.78
CA THR A 17 -10.97 8.19 8.50
C THR A 17 -10.44 7.09 7.58
N TYR A 18 -11.02 7.01 6.37
CA TYR A 18 -10.49 6.35 5.16
C TYR A 18 -9.65 5.07 5.40
N GLY A 19 -10.33 3.96 5.69
CA GLY A 19 -9.70 2.64 5.81
C GLY A 19 -9.31 2.07 4.45
N GLN A 20 -8.04 1.72 4.28
CA GLN A 20 -7.54 0.96 3.14
C GLN A 20 -8.25 -0.40 3.04
N THR A 21 -8.46 -0.89 1.82
CA THR A 21 -9.05 -2.23 1.63
C THR A 21 -8.04 -3.32 1.99
N ALA A 22 -8.50 -4.52 2.34
CA ALA A 22 -7.61 -5.67 2.60
C ALA A 22 -6.67 -5.97 1.40
N SER A 23 -7.17 -5.75 0.18
CA SER A 23 -6.38 -5.90 -1.04
C SER A 23 -5.31 -4.81 -1.16
N GLU A 24 -5.62 -3.56 -0.81
CA GLU A 24 -4.64 -2.47 -0.78
C GLU A 24 -3.54 -2.73 0.25
N THR A 25 -3.89 -3.16 1.47
CA THR A 25 -2.89 -3.52 2.49
C THR A 25 -1.97 -4.63 1.99
N THR A 26 -2.53 -5.68 1.40
CA THR A 26 -1.75 -6.81 0.85
C THR A 26 -0.76 -6.35 -0.22
N VAL A 27 -1.17 -5.47 -1.13
CA VAL A 27 -0.29 -4.91 -2.18
C VAL A 27 0.83 -4.09 -1.57
N ARG A 28 0.51 -3.22 -0.60
CA ARG A 28 1.49 -2.35 0.06
C ARG A 28 2.53 -3.16 0.83
N ASP A 29 2.12 -4.24 1.46
CA ASP A 29 3.04 -5.16 2.15
C ASP A 29 3.92 -5.91 1.14
N TYR A 30 3.31 -6.48 0.10
CA TYR A 30 4.01 -7.29 -0.91
C TYR A 30 5.04 -6.50 -1.74
N PHE A 31 4.74 -5.23 -2.03
CA PHE A 31 5.60 -4.32 -2.79
C PHE A 31 6.23 -3.21 -1.93
N SER A 32 6.39 -3.45 -0.63
CA SER A 32 6.99 -2.49 0.30
C SER A 32 8.42 -2.07 -0.10
N ASP A 33 9.15 -2.95 -0.80
CA ASP A 33 10.47 -2.73 -1.38
C ASP A 33 10.44 -2.03 -2.76
N ILE A 34 9.28 -1.96 -3.41
CA ILE A 34 9.11 -1.41 -4.77
C ILE A 34 7.90 -0.44 -4.80
N PRO A 35 7.99 0.76 -4.20
CA PRO A 35 6.84 1.66 -4.04
C PRO A 35 6.14 2.06 -5.35
N VAL A 36 6.87 2.10 -6.48
CA VAL A 36 6.28 2.39 -7.78
C VAL A 36 5.24 1.34 -8.21
N MET A 37 5.40 0.08 -7.79
CA MET A 37 4.42 -0.99 -8.10
C MET A 37 3.12 -0.83 -7.31
N ILE A 38 3.18 -0.25 -6.12
CA ILE A 38 1.99 0.12 -5.35
C ILE A 38 1.18 1.18 -6.12
N GLU A 39 1.86 2.19 -6.65
CA GLU A 39 1.21 3.26 -7.42
C GLU A 39 0.68 2.78 -8.78
N ILE A 40 1.38 1.86 -9.43
CA ILE A 40 0.87 1.19 -10.63
C ILE A 40 -0.42 0.42 -10.30
N ALA A 41 -0.43 -0.42 -9.24
CA ALA A 41 -1.64 -1.15 -8.84
C ALA A 41 -2.83 -0.21 -8.52
N ARG A 42 -2.57 0.95 -7.92
CA ARG A 42 -3.58 2.00 -7.70
C ARG A 42 -4.15 2.49 -9.03
N CYS A 43 -3.28 2.81 -9.99
CA CYS A 43 -3.68 3.35 -11.28
C CYS A 43 -4.42 2.34 -12.16
N GLU A 44 -3.99 1.08 -12.15
CA GLU A 44 -4.56 0.04 -13.00
C GLU A 44 -5.94 -0.41 -12.51
N SER A 45 -6.12 -0.64 -11.21
CA SER A 45 -7.37 -1.24 -10.71
C SER A 45 -7.97 -0.58 -9.47
N ASN A 46 -7.28 0.42 -8.90
CA ASN A 46 -7.52 0.93 -7.56
C ASN A 46 -7.47 -0.18 -6.51
N PHE A 47 -6.43 -1.01 -6.58
CA PHE A 47 -6.21 -2.17 -5.70
C PHE A 47 -7.35 -3.20 -5.71
N ARG A 48 -7.96 -3.46 -6.87
CA ARG A 48 -9.00 -4.50 -7.00
C ARG A 48 -8.59 -5.65 -7.92
N GLN A 49 -8.47 -6.86 -7.37
CA GLN A 49 -8.36 -8.08 -8.16
C GLN A 49 -9.74 -8.59 -8.57
N PHE A 50 -10.73 -8.48 -7.66
CA PHE A 50 -12.08 -9.00 -7.83
C PHE A 50 -13.13 -7.88 -7.71
N THR A 51 -14.27 -8.07 -8.37
CA THR A 51 -15.49 -7.31 -8.19
C THR A 51 -16.16 -7.69 -6.86
N GLU A 52 -17.21 -6.96 -6.48
CA GLU A 52 -18.01 -7.28 -5.28
C GLU A 52 -18.64 -8.68 -5.33
N ASN A 53 -18.86 -9.22 -6.53
CA ASN A 53 -19.42 -10.55 -6.74
C ASN A 53 -18.35 -11.66 -6.73
N GLY A 54 -17.07 -11.31 -6.59
CA GLY A 54 -15.95 -12.26 -6.62
C GLY A 54 -15.39 -12.55 -8.01
N ASP A 55 -15.99 -12.03 -9.08
CA ASP A 55 -15.44 -12.15 -10.44
C ASP A 55 -14.16 -11.31 -10.58
N VAL A 56 -13.19 -11.75 -11.41
CA VAL A 56 -11.99 -10.96 -11.71
C VAL A 56 -12.36 -9.62 -12.34
N VAL A 57 -11.75 -8.52 -11.88
CA VAL A 57 -11.94 -7.20 -12.48
C VAL A 57 -11.47 -7.22 -13.93
N ARG A 58 -12.35 -6.77 -14.82
CA ARG A 58 -12.06 -6.63 -16.25
C ARG A 58 -12.11 -5.16 -16.65
N GLY A 59 -11.08 -4.72 -17.37
CA GLY A 59 -10.98 -3.36 -17.90
C GLY A 59 -10.29 -3.34 -19.27
N GLY A 60 -9.74 -2.18 -19.63
CA GLY A 60 -9.22 -1.93 -20.96
C GLY A 60 -10.31 -1.89 -22.04
N SER A 61 -9.93 -1.56 -23.27
CA SER A 61 -10.85 -1.59 -24.40
C SER A 61 -11.35 -3.02 -24.64
N GLY A 62 -12.67 -3.22 -24.63
CA GLY A 62 -13.29 -4.54 -24.82
C GLY A 62 -13.17 -5.50 -23.64
N GLY A 63 -12.72 -5.07 -22.46
CA GLY A 63 -12.71 -5.92 -21.25
C GLY A 63 -11.63 -7.01 -21.24
N GLY A 64 -10.58 -6.85 -22.04
CA GLY A 64 -9.51 -7.83 -22.20
C GLY A 64 -8.41 -7.77 -21.13
N MET A 65 -8.38 -6.73 -20.31
CA MET A 65 -7.39 -6.56 -19.24
C MET A 65 -7.93 -7.08 -17.91
N VAL A 66 -7.14 -7.85 -17.16
CA VAL A 66 -7.61 -8.56 -15.95
C VAL A 66 -6.83 -8.22 -14.68
N GLY A 67 -7.57 -8.12 -13.57
CA GLY A 67 -7.04 -8.14 -12.21
C GLY A 67 -6.25 -6.89 -11.80
N MET A 68 -5.42 -7.06 -10.76
CA MET A 68 -4.71 -6.00 -10.04
C MET A 68 -3.92 -5.06 -10.95
N PHE A 69 -3.13 -5.64 -11.84
CA PHE A 69 -2.22 -4.93 -12.75
C PHE A 69 -2.75 -4.85 -14.19
N GLN A 70 -4.04 -5.18 -14.40
CA GLN A 70 -4.75 -5.06 -15.68
C GLN A 70 -3.98 -5.66 -16.87
N PHE A 71 -3.52 -6.91 -16.76
CA PHE A 71 -2.82 -7.57 -17.87
C PHE A 71 -3.79 -7.95 -18.99
N PHE A 72 -3.43 -7.72 -20.25
CA PHE A 72 -4.18 -8.30 -21.37
C PHE A 72 -4.14 -9.83 -21.30
N GLU A 73 -5.29 -10.43 -20.99
CA GLU A 73 -5.41 -11.85 -20.64
C GLU A 73 -4.89 -12.76 -21.75
N SER A 74 -5.18 -12.45 -23.02
CA SER A 74 -4.75 -13.23 -24.18
C SER A 74 -3.23 -13.26 -24.40
N ILE A 75 -2.52 -12.24 -23.91
CA ILE A 75 -1.08 -12.11 -24.06
C ILE A 75 -0.36 -12.72 -22.85
N HIS A 76 -0.84 -12.38 -21.66
CA HIS A 76 -0.10 -12.64 -20.43
C HIS A 76 -0.46 -13.97 -19.77
N THR A 77 -1.65 -14.53 -19.97
CA THR A 77 -2.02 -15.82 -19.35
C THR A 77 -1.05 -16.95 -19.73
N PRO A 78 -0.71 -17.16 -21.02
CA PRO A 78 0.23 -18.22 -21.38
C PRO A 78 1.64 -17.97 -20.83
N ALA A 79 2.11 -16.72 -20.86
CA ALA A 79 3.43 -16.33 -20.36
C ALA A 79 3.55 -16.54 -18.84
N ALA A 80 2.53 -16.12 -18.09
CA ALA A 80 2.46 -16.30 -16.64
C ALA A 80 2.38 -17.78 -16.25
N ALA A 81 1.55 -18.57 -16.94
CA ALA A 81 1.39 -19.99 -16.69
C ALA A 81 2.72 -20.76 -16.88
N ASN A 82 3.52 -20.40 -17.89
CA ASN A 82 4.84 -21.00 -18.11
C ASN A 82 5.83 -20.72 -16.97
N LEU A 83 5.60 -19.66 -16.19
CA LEU A 83 6.38 -19.29 -15.01
C LEU A 83 5.75 -19.81 -13.71
N GLY A 84 4.60 -20.50 -13.79
CA GLY A 84 3.87 -21.03 -12.64
C GLY A 84 2.95 -20.02 -11.94
N TYR A 85 2.59 -18.92 -12.61
CA TYR A 85 1.68 -17.90 -12.06
C TYR A 85 0.29 -17.99 -12.69
N ASP A 86 -0.75 -17.74 -11.89
CA ASP A 86 -2.13 -17.55 -12.36
C ASP A 86 -2.56 -16.09 -12.16
N ILE A 87 -2.60 -15.32 -13.26
CA ILE A 87 -2.94 -13.88 -13.23
C ILE A 87 -4.40 -13.59 -12.87
N LEU A 88 -5.27 -14.62 -12.82
CA LEU A 88 -6.65 -14.49 -12.37
C LEU A 88 -6.76 -14.53 -10.83
N THR A 89 -5.70 -14.96 -10.13
CA THR A 89 -5.59 -14.89 -8.67
C THR A 89 -4.87 -13.62 -8.23
N LEU A 90 -5.09 -13.16 -6.99
CA LEU A 90 -4.37 -11.99 -6.45
C LEU A 90 -2.86 -12.28 -6.38
N ASP A 91 -2.47 -13.41 -5.78
CA ASP A 91 -1.07 -13.78 -5.59
C ASP A 91 -0.33 -13.95 -6.92
N GLY A 92 -0.94 -14.65 -7.88
CA GLY A 92 -0.33 -14.84 -9.20
C GLY A 92 -0.25 -13.56 -10.02
N ASN A 93 -1.25 -12.66 -9.91
CA ASN A 93 -1.20 -11.34 -10.57
C ASN A 93 -0.05 -10.48 -10.00
N MET A 94 0.12 -10.43 -8.67
CA MET A 94 1.22 -9.70 -8.03
C MET A 94 2.59 -10.33 -8.31
N ALA A 95 2.70 -11.66 -8.27
CA ALA A 95 3.95 -12.36 -8.55
C ALA A 95 4.41 -12.13 -10.00
N TYR A 96 3.49 -12.24 -10.95
CA TYR A 96 3.79 -11.97 -12.35
C TYR A 96 4.14 -10.50 -12.61
N ALA A 97 3.47 -9.56 -11.93
CA ALA A 97 3.83 -8.14 -11.98
C ALA A 97 5.24 -7.88 -11.43
N LYS A 98 5.63 -8.51 -10.31
CA LYS A 98 6.99 -8.41 -9.75
C LYS A 98 8.04 -9.00 -10.71
N TYR A 99 7.71 -10.11 -11.38
CA TYR A 99 8.56 -10.68 -12.44
C TYR A 99 8.77 -9.69 -13.59
N LEU A 100 7.69 -9.16 -14.18
CA LEU A 100 7.77 -8.20 -15.27
C LEU A 100 8.53 -6.94 -14.89
N TYR A 101 8.33 -6.43 -13.67
CA TYR A 101 9.11 -5.31 -13.16
C TYR A 101 10.61 -5.63 -13.07
N GLY A 102 10.97 -6.82 -12.60
CA GLY A 102 12.37 -7.25 -12.54
C GLY A 102 13.05 -7.36 -13.91
N THR A 103 12.29 -7.67 -14.96
CA THR A 103 12.83 -7.85 -16.33
C THR A 103 12.73 -6.59 -17.19
N GLU A 104 11.71 -5.77 -17.00
CA GLU A 104 11.34 -4.66 -17.91
C GLU A 104 11.15 -3.31 -17.19
N GLY A 105 11.29 -3.28 -15.86
CA GLY A 105 10.98 -2.08 -15.07
C GLY A 105 9.51 -1.69 -15.19
N THR A 106 9.22 -0.40 -15.43
CA THR A 106 7.84 0.10 -15.51
C THR A 106 7.28 0.10 -16.93
N THR A 107 8.05 -0.29 -17.95
CA THR A 107 7.66 -0.20 -19.36
C THR A 107 6.31 -0.85 -19.69
N PRO A 108 5.92 -2.00 -19.12
CA PRO A 108 4.61 -2.60 -19.38
C PRO A 108 3.41 -1.69 -19.04
N TRP A 109 3.60 -0.71 -18.16
CA TRP A 109 2.56 0.20 -17.66
C TRP A 109 2.75 1.65 -18.12
N ASP A 110 3.53 1.89 -19.19
CA ASP A 110 3.81 3.24 -19.70
C ASP A 110 2.54 3.98 -20.17
N ASN A 111 1.49 3.26 -20.57
CA ASN A 111 0.21 3.85 -20.95
C ASN A 111 -0.50 4.53 -19.77
N ALA A 112 -0.22 4.10 -18.53
CA ALA A 112 -0.78 4.66 -17.31
C ALA A 112 0.21 5.61 -16.59
N LYS A 113 1.35 5.95 -17.20
CA LYS A 113 2.45 6.68 -16.54
C LYS A 113 2.06 8.00 -15.93
N ASP A 114 1.14 8.72 -16.56
CA ASP A 114 0.70 10.02 -16.07
C ASP A 114 -0.09 9.88 -14.75
N CYS A 115 -0.68 8.72 -14.49
CA CYS A 115 -1.35 8.43 -13.22
C CYS A 115 -0.36 8.08 -12.09
N TRP A 116 0.64 7.22 -12.35
CA TRP A 116 1.51 6.70 -11.30
C TRP A 116 2.77 7.54 -11.06
N LYS A 117 3.24 8.33 -12.03
CA LYS A 117 4.39 9.25 -11.84
C LYS A 117 4.07 10.42 -10.91
N VAL A 118 2.83 10.90 -10.92
CA VAL A 118 2.39 12.00 -10.04
C VAL A 118 2.48 11.59 -8.58
N ALA A 119 2.19 10.32 -8.28
CA ALA A 119 2.11 9.83 -6.91
C ALA A 119 3.47 9.60 -6.24
N THR A 120 4.52 9.30 -7.01
CA THR A 120 5.91 9.29 -6.51
C THR A 120 6.34 10.68 -6.02
N THR A 121 5.69 11.74 -6.52
CA THR A 121 5.93 13.12 -6.06
C THR A 121 5.09 13.48 -4.82
N THR A 122 4.09 12.65 -4.46
CA THR A 122 3.17 12.88 -3.33
C THR A 122 3.31 11.90 -2.18
N SER A 123 4.32 11.01 -2.16
CA SER A 123 4.87 10.59 -0.87
C SER A 123 5.55 11.82 -0.30
N GLN A 124 4.82 12.56 0.53
CA GLN A 124 5.26 13.82 1.10
C GLN A 124 6.63 13.65 1.77
N PHE A 125 7.68 14.02 1.05
CA PHE A 125 8.89 14.50 1.70
C PHE A 125 8.55 15.92 2.13
N ASP A 126 7.98 16.06 3.33
CA ASP A 126 7.96 17.34 4.02
C ASP A 126 9.32 17.47 4.74
N PRO A 127 10.22 18.36 4.29
CA PRO A 127 11.51 18.56 4.93
C PRO A 127 11.38 18.93 6.41
N ASN A 128 10.23 19.50 6.81
CA ASN A 128 9.95 19.84 8.20
C ASN A 128 9.60 18.59 9.04
N GLN A 129 8.98 17.58 8.43
CA GLN A 129 8.65 16.33 9.10
C GLN A 129 9.90 15.46 9.31
N GLU A 130 10.82 15.44 8.33
CA GLU A 130 12.13 14.81 8.50
C GLU A 130 12.92 15.49 9.64
N GLN A 131 12.96 16.83 9.64
CA GLN A 131 13.64 17.58 10.69
C GLN A 131 13.01 17.36 12.07
N ALA A 132 11.68 17.21 12.16
CA ALA A 132 10.98 16.90 13.39
C ALA A 132 11.31 15.48 13.90
N ILE A 133 11.33 14.48 13.00
CA ILE A 133 11.71 13.10 13.31
C ILE A 133 13.17 13.05 13.77
N LEU A 134 14.09 13.73 13.07
CA LEU A 134 15.50 13.81 13.46
C LEU A 134 15.69 14.53 14.80
N THR A 135 14.89 15.56 15.09
CA THR A 135 14.93 16.27 16.36
C THR A 135 14.47 15.36 17.50
N GLU A 136 13.42 14.57 17.29
CA GLU A 136 12.91 13.63 18.28
C GLU A 136 13.88 12.46 18.51
N LEU A 137 14.44 11.88 17.45
CA LEU A 137 15.50 10.87 17.54
C LEU A 137 16.72 11.37 18.32
N LYS A 138 17.15 12.62 18.09
CA LYS A 138 18.26 13.23 18.84
C LYS A 138 17.92 13.42 20.31
N ARG A 139 16.68 13.77 20.65
CA ARG A 139 16.22 13.85 22.05
C ARG A 139 16.24 12.48 22.72
N GLN A 140 15.73 11.47 22.05
CA GLN A 140 15.74 10.10 22.58
C GLN A 140 17.18 9.59 22.78
N LEU A 141 18.08 9.86 21.83
CA LEU A 141 19.49 9.51 21.97
C LEU A 141 20.15 10.23 23.17
N ALA A 142 19.86 11.51 23.38
CA ALA A 142 20.37 12.26 24.52
C ALA A 142 19.86 11.70 25.85
N LEU A 143 18.58 11.31 25.93
CA LEU A 143 18.00 10.65 27.10
C LEU A 143 18.67 9.29 27.37
N LEU A 144 18.92 8.51 26.31
CA LEU A 144 19.63 7.23 26.43
C LEU A 144 21.06 7.42 26.96
N GLN A 145 21.77 8.45 26.50
CA GLN A 145 23.12 8.77 26.99
C GLN A 145 23.11 9.21 28.46
N GLN A 146 22.12 10.00 28.87
CA GLN A 146 21.94 10.41 30.27
C GLN A 146 21.63 9.19 31.16
N LEU A 147 20.74 8.31 30.70
CA LEU A 147 20.43 7.07 31.41
C LEU A 147 21.67 6.20 31.58
N PHE A 148 22.45 6.01 30.51
CA PHE A 148 23.71 5.27 30.58
C PHE A 148 24.69 5.86 31.59
N THR A 149 24.84 7.19 31.59
CA THR A 149 25.71 7.89 32.54
C THR A 149 25.25 7.70 33.99
N LEU A 150 23.93 7.73 34.24
CA LEU A 150 23.37 7.49 35.57
C LEU A 150 23.63 6.05 36.03
N LEU A 151 23.49 5.08 35.13
CA LEU A 151 23.78 3.67 35.42
C LEU A 151 25.25 3.46 35.82
N GLN A 152 26.20 4.02 35.04
CA GLN A 152 27.63 3.96 35.38
C GLN A 152 27.93 4.60 36.74
N LYS A 153 27.27 5.71 37.07
CA LYS A 153 27.43 6.37 38.36
C LYS A 153 26.88 5.51 39.51
N LEU A 154 25.72 4.88 39.33
CA LEU A 154 25.17 3.95 40.32
C LEU A 154 26.08 2.73 40.54
N GLU A 155 26.68 2.19 39.48
CA GLU A 155 27.66 1.10 39.58
C GLU A 155 28.91 1.52 40.36
N SER A 156 29.40 2.75 40.18
CA SER A 156 30.55 3.29 40.93
C SER A 156 30.29 3.56 42.42
N LEU A 157 29.01 3.57 42.84
CA LEU A 157 28.60 3.74 44.23
C LEU A 157 28.43 2.42 44.98
N ARG A 158 28.58 1.29 44.28
CA ARG A 158 28.55 -0.06 44.84
C ARG A 158 29.97 -0.57 45.09
#